data_AF-A0A1M4TU38-F1
#
_entry.id   AF-A0A1M4TU38-F1
#
_cell.length_a   1.000
_cell.length_b   1.000
_cell.length_c   1.000
_cell.angle_alpha   90.00
_cell.angle_beta   90.00
_cell.angle_gamma   90.00
#
_symmetry.space_group_name_H-M   'P 1'
#
loop_
_entity.id
_entity.type
_entity.pdbx_description
1 polymer ?
#
loop_
_entity_poly.entity_id
_entity_poly.type
_entity_poly.pdbx_seq_one_letter_code
_entity_poly.pdbx_strand_id
1 'polypeptide(L)'
;MGSLTISNKILDRYFGYLKNLDNTTKKNLIIKLTKSLEIKPKKEIDLKSLFGAWDDERNSDEIISDIRSSRVDKTNTISFE
;
A
#
# COMPACT_ATOMS: atom_id res chain seq x y z
N MET A 1 -18.29 -8.91 4.75
CA MET A 1 -18.57 -8.15 3.51
C MET A 1 -20.05 -7.85 3.49
N GLY A 2 -20.47 -6.65 3.93
CA GLY A 2 -21.89 -6.30 3.99
C GLY A 2 -22.45 -6.20 2.57
N SER A 3 -23.34 -7.13 2.21
CA SER A 3 -24.10 -7.06 0.96
C SER A 3 -25.06 -5.88 1.07
N LEU A 4 -24.72 -4.74 0.46
CA LEU A 4 -25.64 -3.64 0.31
C LEU A 4 -26.75 -4.11 -0.63
N THR A 5 -27.94 -4.39 -0.10
CA THR A 5 -29.14 -4.58 -0.91
C THR A 5 -29.54 -3.24 -1.50
N ILE A 6 -28.89 -2.85 -2.60
CA ILE A 6 -29.21 -1.62 -3.30
C ILE A 6 -30.52 -1.84 -4.05
N SER A 7 -31.59 -1.14 -3.65
CA SER A 7 -32.85 -1.20 -4.40
C SER A 7 -32.66 -0.55 -5.78
N ASN A 8 -33.25 -1.14 -6.82
CA ASN A 8 -33.18 -0.61 -8.20
C ASN A 8 -33.64 0.86 -8.28
N LYS A 9 -34.64 1.25 -7.48
CA LYS A 9 -35.13 2.64 -7.39
C LYS A 9 -34.07 3.64 -6.93
N ILE A 10 -33.16 3.21 -6.06
CA ILE A 10 -32.06 4.05 -5.59
C ILE A 10 -30.98 4.16 -6.68
N LEU A 11 -30.66 3.05 -7.37
CA LEU A 11 -29.76 3.07 -8.52
C LEU A 11 -30.25 4.00 -9.62
N ASP A 12 -31.53 3.91 -9.98
CA ASP A 12 -32.14 4.75 -11.01
C ASP A 12 -32.05 6.24 -10.67
N ARG A 13 -32.19 6.59 -9.39
CA ARG A 13 -32.01 7.98 -8.93
C ARG A 13 -30.55 8.43 -9.11
N TYR A 14 -29.57 7.61 -8.73
CA TYR A 14 -28.17 7.94 -8.94
C TYR A 14 -27.81 8.03 -10.44
N PHE A 15 -28.32 7.12 -11.26
CA PHE A 15 -28.19 7.20 -12.72
C PHE A 15 -28.86 8.44 -13.31
N GLY A 16 -29.98 8.89 -12.74
CA GLY A 16 -30.61 10.16 -13.10
C GLY A 16 -29.69 11.36 -12.90
N TYR A 17 -28.99 11.42 -11.77
CA TYR A 17 -27.96 12.46 -11.56
C TYR A 17 -26.85 12.34 -12.59
N LEU A 18 -26.33 11.12 -12.84
CA LEU A 18 -25.26 10.85 -13.81
C LEU A 18 -25.63 11.23 -15.25
N LYS A 19 -26.87 10.99 -15.64
CA LYS A 19 -27.39 11.29 -16.98
C LYS A 19 -27.45 12.79 -17.24
N ASN A 20 -27.77 13.58 -16.22
CA ASN A 20 -27.99 15.02 -16.32
C ASN A 20 -26.70 15.84 -16.19
N LEU A 21 -25.53 15.23 -16.00
CA LEU A 21 -24.26 15.97 -16.04
C LEU A 21 -23.98 16.52 -17.44
N ASP A 22 -23.34 17.69 -17.46
CA ASP A 22 -22.78 18.28 -18.67
C ASP A 22 -21.62 17.43 -19.22
N ASN A 23 -21.29 17.66 -20.49
CA ASN A 23 -20.27 16.87 -21.19
C ASN A 23 -18.87 17.00 -20.55
N THR A 24 -18.52 18.15 -19.99
CA THR A 24 -17.22 18.36 -19.35
C THR A 24 -17.12 17.54 -18.07
N THR A 25 -18.15 17.59 -17.23
CA THR A 25 -18.15 16.84 -15.98
C THR A 25 -18.25 15.33 -16.21
N LYS A 26 -18.98 14.87 -17.24
CA LYS A 26 -18.97 13.46 -17.67
C LYS A 26 -17.57 12.98 -18.05
N LYS A 27 -16.85 13.73 -18.89
CA LYS A 27 -15.46 13.41 -19.27
C LYS A 27 -14.54 13.36 -18.05
N ASN A 28 -14.65 14.33 -17.14
CA ASN A 28 -13.86 14.37 -15.91
C ASN A 28 -14.15 13.18 -14.99
N LEU A 29 -15.42 12.78 -14.88
CA LEU A 29 -15.81 11.62 -14.08
C LEU A 29 -15.22 10.33 -14.65
N ILE A 30 -15.28 10.15 -15.98
CA ILE A 30 -14.66 9.00 -16.66
C ILE A 30 -13.16 8.94 -16.34
N ILE A 31 -12.43 10.06 -16.50
CA ILE A 31 -10.99 10.12 -16.18
C ILE A 31 -10.71 9.72 -14.73
N LYS A 32 -11.50 10.22 -13.77
CA LYS A 32 -11.34 9.88 -12.35
C LYS A 32 -11.63 8.41 -12.07
N LEU A 33 -12.66 7.85 -12.68
CA LEU A 33 -12.99 6.42 -12.55
C LEU A 33 -11.90 5.55 -13.16
N THR A 34 -11.40 5.88 -14.35
CA THR A 34 -10.26 5.19 -14.96
C THR A 34 -9.04 5.19 -14.03
N LYS A 35 -8.67 6.36 -13.49
CA LYS A 35 -7.57 6.47 -12.50
C LYS A 35 -7.83 5.71 -11.19
N SER A 36 -9.10 5.53 -10.81
CA SER A 36 -9.47 4.76 -9.62
C SER A 36 -9.40 3.25 -9.86
N LEU A 37 -9.55 2.81 -11.11
CA LEU A 37 -9.39 1.41 -11.52
C LEU A 37 -7.93 1.05 -11.76
N GLU A 38 -7.11 2.03 -12.17
CA GLU A 38 -5.66 1.91 -12.19
C GLU A 38 -5.17 1.70 -10.76
N ILE A 39 -5.03 0.43 -10.37
CA ILE A 39 -4.21 0.04 -9.22
C ILE A 39 -2.85 0.62 -9.53
N LYS A 40 -2.51 1.74 -8.88
CA LYS A 40 -1.16 2.31 -8.99
C LYS A 40 -0.21 1.14 -8.80
N PRO A 41 0.63 0.78 -9.78
CA PRO A 41 1.65 -0.20 -9.53
C PRO A 41 2.37 0.30 -8.29
N LYS A 42 2.46 -0.53 -7.24
CA LYS A 42 3.35 -0.26 -6.12
C LYS A 42 4.63 0.21 -6.78
N LYS A 43 5.03 1.48 -6.55
CA LYS A 43 6.24 2.05 -7.15
C LYS A 43 7.28 0.95 -7.08
N GLU A 44 7.68 0.40 -8.22
CA GLU A 44 8.70 -0.62 -8.23
C GLU A 44 9.92 0.08 -7.65
N ILE A 45 10.26 -0.27 -6.41
CA ILE A 45 11.41 0.29 -5.75
C ILE A 45 12.58 -0.32 -6.52
N ASP A 46 13.20 0.48 -7.37
CA ASP A 46 14.42 0.07 -8.05
C ASP A 46 15.46 -0.22 -6.97
N LEU A 47 15.83 -1.50 -6.82
CA LEU A 47 16.79 -1.94 -5.80
C LEU A 47 18.13 -1.21 -5.97
N LYS A 48 18.47 -0.77 -7.19
CA LYS A 48 19.67 0.04 -7.42
C LYS A 48 19.61 1.39 -6.73
N SER A 49 18.42 1.97 -6.59
CA SER A 49 18.23 3.25 -5.89
C SER A 49 18.44 3.16 -4.37
N LEU A 50 18.44 1.96 -3.80
CA LEU A 50 18.68 1.71 -2.38
C LEU A 50 20.17 1.52 -2.05
N PHE A 51 21.01 1.28 -3.05
CA PHE A 51 22.45 1.10 -2.85
C PHE A 51 23.11 2.41 -2.40
N GLY A 52 23.76 2.38 -1.25
CA GLY A 52 24.48 3.54 -0.71
C GLY A 52 23.58 4.63 -0.09
N ALA A 53 22.27 4.41 0.01
CA ALA A 53 21.34 5.31 0.70
C ALA A 53 21.35 5.15 2.24
N TRP A 54 22.20 4.27 2.76
CA TRP A 54 22.39 4.11 4.19
C TRP A 54 23.22 5.28 4.74
N ASP A 55 22.59 6.10 5.58
CA ASP A 55 23.21 7.19 6.32
C ASP A 55 23.03 6.92 7.81
N ASP A 56 24.12 6.77 8.54
CA ASP A 56 24.13 6.40 9.96
C ASP A 56 25.30 7.10 10.64
N GLU A 57 25.01 7.68 11.80
CA GLU A 57 25.99 8.41 12.61
C GLU A 57 26.93 7.46 13.36
N ARG A 58 26.52 6.19 13.51
CA ARG A 58 27.30 5.16 14.21
C ARG A 58 28.51 4.73 13.41
N ASN A 59 29.61 4.47 14.10
CA ASN A 59 30.78 3.87 13.47
C ASN A 59 30.60 2.35 13.25
N SER A 60 31.47 1.76 12.44
CA SER A 60 31.42 0.33 12.12
C SER A 60 31.46 -0.58 13.36
N ASP A 61 32.24 -0.24 14.38
CA ASP A 61 32.40 -1.05 15.58
C ASP A 61 31.15 -1.00 16.47
N GLU A 62 30.50 0.15 16.56
CA GLU A 62 29.22 0.34 17.24
C GLU A 62 28.12 -0.49 16.58
N ILE A 63 28.06 -0.47 15.24
CA ILE A 63 27.11 -1.28 14.47
C ILE A 63 27.36 -2.78 14.73
N ILE A 64 28.62 -3.22 14.69
CA ILE A 64 28.98 -4.62 14.97
C ILE A 64 28.60 -5.01 16.40
N SER A 65 28.84 -4.13 17.37
CA SER A 65 28.48 -4.35 18.78
C SER A 65 26.97 -4.50 18.96
N ASP A 66 26.18 -3.60 18.37
CA ASP A 66 24.71 -3.62 18.41
C ASP A 66 24.14 -4.91 17.78
N ILE A 67 24.70 -5.34 16.65
CA ILE A 67 24.27 -6.58 15.99
C ILE A 67 24.55 -7.80 16.88
N ARG A 68 25.70 -7.81 17.56
CA ARG A 68 26.08 -8.91 18.46
C ARG A 68 25.23 -8.92 19.72
N SER A 69 24.96 -7.76 20.32
CA SER A 69 24.15 -7.64 21.54
C SER A 69 22.67 -7.96 21.28
N SER A 70 22.16 -7.61 20.09
CA SER A 70 20.79 -7.91 19.67
C SER A 70 20.58 -9.36 19.23
N ARG A 71 21.66 -10.14 19.11
CA ARG A 71 21.58 -11.55 18.74
C ARG A 71 20.91 -12.33 19.88
N VAL A 72 19.68 -12.76 19.64
CA VAL A 72 19.02 -13.78 20.45
C VAL A 72 19.37 -15.14 19.86
N ASP A 73 20.38 -15.79 20.42
CA ASP A 73 20.61 -17.20 20.13
C ASP A 73 19.39 -17.98 20.63
N LYS A 74 18.80 -18.82 19.78
CA LYS A 74 17.75 -19.76 20.21
C LYS A 74 18.37 -20.85 21.08
N THR A 75 18.84 -20.51 22.26
CA THR A 75 19.12 -21.45 23.35
C THR A 75 17.83 -21.84 24.06
N ASN A 76 16.80 -22.23 23.29
CA ASN A 76 15.75 -23.09 23.82
C ASN A 76 16.30 -24.51 23.79
N THR A 77 17.01 -24.86 24.87
CA THR A 77 16.79 -26.08 25.64
C THR A 77 16.30 -27.29 24.82
N ILE A 78 17.19 -27.97 24.10
CA ILE A 78 17.00 -29.39 23.83
C ILE A 78 17.81 -30.15 24.90
N SER A 79 17.20 -30.27 26.06
CA SER A 79 17.46 -31.23 27.14
C SER A 79 16.05 -31.53 27.65
N PHE A 80 15.51 -32.74 27.73
CA PHE A 80 15.97 -34.09 28.04
C PHE A 80 15.07 -35.07 27.22
N GLU A 81 15.39 -36.32 26.90
CA GLU A 81 15.85 -37.47 27.70
C GLU A 81 16.52 -38.51 26.77
#